data_AF-A0A672NUE5-F1
#
_entry.id   AF-A0A672NUE5-F1
#
_cell.length_a   1.000
_cell.length_b   1.000
_cell.length_c   1.000
_cell.angle_alpha   90.00
_cell.angle_beta   90.00
_cell.angle_gamma   90.00
#
_symmetry.space_group_name_H-M   'P 1'
#
loop_
_entity.id
_entity.type
_entity.pdbx_description
1 polymer ?
#
loop_
_entity_poly.entity_id
_entity_poly.type
_entity_poly.pdbx_seq_one_letter_code
_entity_poly.pdbx_strand_id
1 'polypeptide(L)'
;MSAYLLPVVISDNDYPIQSSTSTLTVRVCACDSRGNVQTCSTEALLLSAGLSTGALVAILLCILILLMIVVLFAALRRQKKKEPLIISKEDVRDNVVSYNDEGGGEEDTQAFDIGTLRNPEVIDTNKLRRDIMPEMLFPFRRSSPIKDNTDVRDFINGRLQENDSDPTAPPYDSLATYAYEGNGSLAESLSSLESAATEGDQEFEYLSHWGPQFKKLADMYIEQESQ
;
A
#
# COMPACT_ATOMS: atom_id res chain seq x y z
N MET A 1 -41.85 46.11 16.93
CA MET A 1 -40.64 46.95 16.86
C MET A 1 -40.96 48.13 15.98
N SER A 2 -40.96 49.35 16.51
CA SER A 2 -41.30 50.55 15.74
C SER A 2 -40.05 51.39 15.54
N ALA A 3 -39.76 51.74 14.28
CA ALA A 3 -38.63 52.58 13.91
C ALA A 3 -39.13 54.00 13.66
N TYR A 4 -38.49 54.98 14.30
CA TYR A 4 -38.79 56.39 14.16
C TYR A 4 -37.59 57.09 13.52
N LEU A 5 -37.84 57.93 12.53
CA LEU A 5 -36.83 58.74 11.88
C LEU A 5 -36.88 60.13 12.49
N LEU A 6 -35.81 60.52 13.19
CA LEU A 6 -35.69 61.81 13.85
C LEU A 6 -34.68 62.67 13.09
N PRO A 7 -35.10 63.75 12.41
CA PRO A 7 -34.16 64.70 11.82
C PRO A 7 -33.47 65.49 12.94
N VAL A 8 -32.15 65.46 12.95
CA VAL A 8 -31.28 66.21 13.85
C VAL A 8 -30.60 67.29 13.03
N VAL A 9 -30.88 68.55 13.36
CA VAL A 9 -30.26 69.71 12.73
C VAL A 9 -29.08 70.15 13.57
N ILE A 10 -27.91 70.22 12.97
CA ILE A 10 -26.68 70.73 13.59
C ILE A 10 -26.34 72.04 12.88
N SER A 11 -26.14 73.11 13.64
CA SER A 11 -25.73 74.43 13.12
C SER A 11 -24.52 74.96 13.87
N ASP A 12 -23.65 75.69 13.18
CA ASP A 12 -22.59 76.48 13.82
C ASP A 12 -23.14 77.82 14.34
N ASN A 13 -22.27 78.59 15.01
CA ASN A 13 -22.61 79.90 15.59
C ASN A 13 -21.83 81.04 14.90
N ASP A 14 -21.35 80.81 13.67
CA ASP A 14 -20.56 81.76 12.88
C ASP A 14 -21.43 82.50 11.83
N TYR A 15 -20.90 83.54 11.18
CA TYR A 15 -21.65 84.31 10.16
C TYR A 15 -20.97 84.23 8.77
N PRO A 16 -21.65 83.71 7.73
CA PRO A 16 -23.03 83.21 7.72
C PRO A 16 -23.17 81.81 8.34
N ILE A 17 -24.27 81.60 9.06
CA ILE A 17 -24.57 80.34 9.75
C ILE A 17 -24.68 79.20 8.74
N GLN A 18 -23.94 78.11 8.98
CA GLN A 18 -24.09 76.86 8.24
C GLN A 18 -24.82 75.84 9.09
N SER A 19 -25.76 75.12 8.47
CA SER A 19 -26.46 74.02 9.14
C SER A 19 -26.59 72.80 8.23
N SER A 20 -26.53 71.63 8.86
CA SER A 20 -26.72 70.33 8.21
C SER A 20 -27.78 69.54 8.97
N THR A 21 -28.68 68.88 8.24
CA THR A 21 -29.71 68.02 8.82
C THR A 21 -29.35 66.57 8.55
N SER A 22 -29.15 65.80 9.61
CA SER A 22 -28.91 64.36 9.53
C SER A 22 -30.09 63.61 10.13
N THR A 23 -30.46 62.46 9.56
CA THR A 23 -31.61 61.69 10.04
C THR A 23 -31.13 60.54 10.91
N LEU A 24 -31.50 60.55 12.19
CA LEU A 24 -31.17 59.49 13.13
C LEU A 24 -32.33 58.49 13.20
N THR A 25 -32.03 57.20 13.02
CA THR A 25 -33.04 56.13 13.10
C THR A 25 -33.10 55.58 14.53
N VAL A 26 -34.17 55.88 15.26
CA VAL A 26 -34.39 55.39 16.62
C VAL A 26 -35.29 54.16 16.57
N ARG A 27 -34.82 53.06 17.14
CA ARG A 27 -35.60 51.82 17.29
C ARG A 27 -36.07 51.71 18.73
N VAL A 28 -37.39 51.66 18.94
CA VAL A 28 -37.99 51.53 20.27
C VAL A 28 -38.52 50.11 20.46
N CYS A 29 -38.12 49.49 21.57
CA CYS A 29 -38.57 48.17 21.98
C CYS A 29 -39.59 48.29 23.12
N ALA A 30 -40.56 47.38 23.15
CA ALA A 30 -41.57 47.34 24.21
C ALA A 30 -41.00 46.67 25.47
N CYS A 31 -41.30 47.23 26.64
CA CYS A 31 -40.92 46.71 27.94
C CYS A 31 -42.16 46.32 28.75
N ASP A 32 -42.03 45.29 29.58
CA ASP A 32 -43.05 44.91 30.55
C ASP A 32 -43.09 45.91 31.74
N SER A 33 -44.18 45.89 32.50
CA SER A 33 -44.44 46.59 33.77
C SER A 33 -43.31 46.47 34.82
N ARG A 34 -42.46 45.45 34.72
CA ARG A 34 -41.29 45.21 35.58
C ARG A 34 -39.96 45.75 35.01
N GLY A 35 -40.00 46.45 33.87
CA GLY A 35 -38.83 47.02 33.20
C GLY A 35 -38.04 46.05 32.32
N ASN A 36 -38.52 44.82 32.12
CA ASN A 36 -37.85 43.83 31.29
C ASN A 36 -38.21 44.00 29.82
N VAL A 37 -37.20 44.02 28.95
CA VAL A 37 -37.35 44.19 27.50
C VAL A 37 -37.93 42.91 26.89
N GLN A 38 -39.14 42.97 26.31
CA GLN A 38 -39.82 41.75 25.82
C GLN A 38 -39.39 41.35 24.40
N THR A 39 -39.02 42.29 23.54
CA THR A 39 -38.57 41.99 22.16
C THR A 39 -37.57 43.04 21.70
N CYS A 40 -36.29 42.71 21.81
CA CYS A 40 -35.20 43.45 21.17
C CYS A 40 -34.11 42.46 20.74
N SER A 41 -34.52 41.31 20.20
CA SER A 41 -33.62 40.43 19.47
C SER A 41 -33.33 41.11 18.14
N THR A 42 -32.07 41.45 17.88
CA THR A 42 -31.57 41.32 16.51
C THR A 42 -31.90 39.88 16.14
N GLU A 43 -32.90 39.68 15.27
CA GLU A 43 -33.07 38.38 14.63
C GLU A 43 -31.69 37.91 14.26
N ALA A 44 -31.39 36.71 14.74
CA ALA A 44 -30.13 36.06 14.55
C ALA A 44 -29.71 36.28 13.10
N LEU A 45 -28.72 37.14 12.90
CA LEU A 45 -27.92 37.19 11.68
C LEU A 45 -27.06 35.91 11.58
N LEU A 46 -27.49 34.81 12.20
CA LEU A 46 -27.11 33.45 11.87
C LEU A 46 -27.82 33.12 10.54
N LEU A 47 -27.28 33.69 9.46
CA LEU A 47 -27.38 33.28 8.04
C LEU A 47 -27.21 34.45 7.04
N SER A 48 -26.56 35.56 7.43
CA SER A 48 -25.93 36.44 6.42
C SER A 48 -24.51 35.98 6.04
N ALA A 49 -24.18 34.70 6.25
CA ALA A 49 -23.26 34.03 5.35
C ALA A 49 -24.07 33.76 4.07
N GLY A 50 -24.05 34.72 3.14
CA GLY A 50 -24.73 34.66 1.86
C GLY A 50 -24.17 33.52 1.01
N LEU A 51 -24.60 32.29 1.29
CA LEU A 51 -24.28 31.15 0.46
C LEU A 51 -25.28 31.15 -0.69
N SER A 52 -24.80 31.53 -1.88
CA SER A 52 -25.58 31.51 -3.12
C SER A 52 -26.33 30.18 -3.26
N THR A 53 -27.53 30.20 -3.82
CA THR A 53 -28.31 28.99 -4.14
C THR A 53 -27.48 27.98 -4.94
N GLY A 54 -26.59 28.46 -5.81
CA GLY A 54 -25.64 27.61 -6.53
C GLY A 54 -24.64 26.90 -5.63
N ALA A 55 -24.17 27.55 -4.57
CA ALA A 55 -23.25 26.94 -3.61
C ALA A 55 -23.98 25.91 -2.71
N LEU A 56 -25.25 26.13 -2.38
CA LEU A 56 -26.07 25.12 -1.70
C LEU A 56 -26.25 23.85 -2.56
N VAL A 57 -26.55 24.03 -3.86
CA VAL A 57 -26.67 22.91 -4.81
C VAL A 57 -25.32 22.19 -4.97
N ALA A 58 -24.21 22.93 -5.07
CA ALA A 58 -22.88 22.35 -5.19
C ALA A 58 -22.48 21.52 -3.96
N ILE A 59 -22.77 22.01 -2.74
CA ILE A 59 -22.50 21.28 -1.50
C ILE A 59 -23.35 20.01 -1.44
N LEU A 60 -24.63 20.09 -1.78
CA LEU A 60 -25.52 18.93 -1.77
C LEU A 60 -25.05 17.85 -2.75
N LEU A 61 -24.66 18.26 -3.97
CA LEU A 61 -24.11 17.35 -4.98
C LEU A 61 -22.79 16.72 -4.52
N CYS A 62 -21.91 17.51 -3.88
CA CYS A 62 -20.63 17.02 -3.33
C CYS A 62 -20.84 15.95 -2.26
N ILE A 63 -21.79 16.16 -1.34
CA ILE A 63 -22.14 15.18 -0.30
C ILE A 63 -22.64 13.87 -0.94
N LEU A 64 -23.50 13.96 -1.96
CA LEU A 64 -24.00 12.77 -2.68
C LEU A 64 -22.87 11.99 -3.36
N ILE A 65 -21.93 12.68 -4.03
CA ILE A 65 -20.76 12.03 -4.65
C ILE A 65 -19.89 11.35 -3.59
N LEU A 66 -19.58 12.03 -2.48
CA LEU A 66 -18.76 11.46 -1.41
C LEU A 66 -19.42 10.20 -0.81
N LEU A 67 -20.73 10.22 -0.58
CA LEU A 67 -21.46 9.04 -0.11
C LEU A 67 -21.39 7.88 -1.11
N MET A 68 -21.53 8.16 -2.41
CA MET A 68 -21.39 7.14 -3.45
C MET A 68 -19.98 6.52 -3.48
N ILE A 69 -18.93 7.34 -3.34
CA ILE A 69 -17.55 6.87 -3.27
C ILE A 69 -17.33 6.01 -2.02
N VAL A 70 -17.84 6.43 -0.86
CA VAL A 70 -17.72 5.66 0.40
C VAL A 70 -18.44 4.32 0.29
N VAL A 71 -19.64 4.29 -0.28
CA VAL A 71 -20.39 3.04 -0.50
C VAL A 71 -19.67 2.13 -1.50
N LEU A 72 -19.18 2.68 -2.62
CA LEU A 72 -18.41 1.92 -3.61
C LEU A 72 -17.13 1.35 -2.98
N PHE A 73 -16.40 2.15 -2.22
CA PHE A 73 -15.18 1.73 -1.54
C PHE A 73 -15.47 0.69 -0.46
N ALA A 74 -16.56 0.82 0.30
CA ALA A 74 -17.01 -0.17 1.27
C ALA A 74 -17.44 -1.48 0.57
N ALA A 75 -18.12 -1.41 -0.58
CA ALA A 75 -18.50 -2.56 -1.38
C ALA A 75 -17.27 -3.26 -1.98
N LEU A 76 -16.34 -2.50 -2.56
CA LEU A 76 -15.06 -2.99 -3.07
C LEU A 76 -14.19 -3.58 -1.96
N ARG A 77 -14.13 -2.97 -0.78
CA ARG A 77 -13.44 -3.54 0.38
C ARG A 77 -14.14 -4.80 0.91
N ARG A 78 -15.47 -4.88 0.83
CA ARG A 78 -16.22 -6.10 1.16
C ARG A 78 -15.96 -7.21 0.12
N GLN A 79 -15.79 -6.88 -1.16
CA GLN A 79 -15.38 -7.83 -2.20
C GLN A 79 -13.92 -8.27 -2.01
N LYS A 80 -12.98 -7.34 -1.78
CA LYS A 80 -11.57 -7.65 -1.44
C LYS A 80 -11.38 -8.42 -0.14
N LYS A 81 -12.38 -8.44 0.75
CA LYS A 81 -12.40 -9.30 1.95
C LYS A 81 -13.04 -10.65 1.71
N LYS A 82 -13.83 -10.81 0.64
CA LYS A 82 -14.46 -12.07 0.22
C LYS A 82 -13.60 -12.86 -0.77
N GLU A 83 -12.59 -12.22 -1.36
CA GLU A 83 -11.53 -12.87 -2.12
C GLU A 83 -10.19 -12.41 -1.55
N PRO A 84 -9.49 -13.21 -0.74
CA PRO A 84 -8.06 -13.04 -0.64
C PRO A 84 -7.45 -13.58 -1.94
N LEU A 85 -6.33 -12.97 -2.32
CA LEU A 85 -5.34 -13.45 -3.28
C LEU A 85 -5.39 -12.80 -4.66
N ILE A 86 -4.44 -11.87 -4.79
CA ILE A 86 -3.54 -11.72 -5.94
C ILE A 86 -4.23 -11.27 -7.23
N ILE A 87 -4.11 -9.98 -7.54
CA ILE A 87 -3.56 -9.55 -8.83
C ILE A 87 -3.04 -8.12 -8.67
N SER A 88 -1.73 -8.04 -8.87
CA SER A 88 -0.82 -6.92 -8.79
C SER A 88 -1.26 -5.70 -9.61
N LYS A 89 -0.82 -4.51 -9.20
CA LYS A 89 -0.70 -3.40 -10.14
C LYS A 89 0.48 -2.49 -9.88
N GLU A 90 1.65 -3.03 -9.65
CA GLU A 90 2.89 -2.35 -10.03
C GLU A 90 3.88 -3.42 -10.50
N ASP A 91 3.70 -3.92 -11.73
CA ASP A 91 4.88 -4.32 -12.49
C ASP A 91 4.68 -4.15 -13.99
N VAL A 92 5.78 -3.76 -14.61
CA VAL A 92 5.91 -3.20 -15.94
C VAL A 92 5.50 -4.20 -17.02
N ARG A 93 4.46 -3.85 -17.77
CA ARG A 93 4.13 -4.47 -19.06
C ARG A 93 5.20 -4.05 -20.07
N ASP A 94 6.17 -4.92 -20.36
CA ASP A 94 6.77 -5.08 -21.69
C ASP A 94 7.71 -6.29 -21.74
N ASN A 95 7.10 -7.46 -21.97
CA ASN A 95 7.64 -8.55 -22.81
C ASN A 95 6.63 -9.70 -22.79
N VAL A 96 5.49 -9.49 -23.47
CA VAL A 96 4.63 -10.60 -23.86
C VAL A 96 5.22 -11.21 -25.13
N VAL A 97 6.13 -12.16 -24.95
CA VAL A 97 6.51 -13.09 -26.02
C VAL A 97 5.34 -14.07 -26.17
N SER A 98 4.73 -14.08 -27.36
CA SER A 98 3.63 -15.00 -27.67
C SER A 98 4.16 -16.42 -27.79
N TYR A 99 4.13 -17.19 -26.70
CA TYR A 99 4.25 -18.64 -26.76
C TYR A 99 2.94 -19.22 -27.29
N ASN A 100 2.84 -19.28 -28.61
CA ASN A 100 1.81 -20.04 -29.30
C ASN A 100 2.42 -21.14 -30.17
N ASP A 101 3.63 -21.58 -29.83
CA ASP A 101 4.21 -22.80 -30.37
C ASP A 101 4.06 -23.89 -29.32
N GLU A 102 3.11 -24.78 -29.61
CA GLU A 102 3.11 -26.18 -29.22
C GLU A 102 3.53 -26.45 -27.76
N GLY A 103 2.57 -26.32 -26.85
CA GLY A 103 2.69 -26.95 -25.54
C GLY A 103 2.88 -28.46 -25.74
N GLY A 104 4.09 -28.93 -25.44
CA GLY A 104 4.40 -30.36 -25.36
C GLY A 104 3.38 -31.03 -24.45
N GLY A 105 2.78 -32.09 -24.98
CA GLY A 105 1.74 -32.86 -24.30
C GLY A 105 2.12 -33.21 -22.87
N GLU A 106 1.09 -33.17 -22.04
CA GLU A 106 0.88 -33.92 -20.81
C GLU A 106 1.42 -35.37 -20.83
N GLU A 107 2.74 -35.56 -20.85
CA GLU A 107 3.37 -36.87 -20.60
C GLU A 107 4.00 -36.96 -19.20
N ASP A 108 4.15 -35.83 -18.49
CA ASP A 108 4.75 -35.78 -17.14
C ASP A 108 3.71 -35.61 -16.02
N THR A 109 2.64 -36.42 -16.04
CA THR A 109 1.65 -36.48 -14.93
C THR A 109 2.16 -37.17 -13.66
N GLN A 110 3.44 -37.54 -13.59
CA GLN A 110 4.04 -38.19 -12.41
C GLN A 110 4.88 -37.25 -11.53
N ALA A 111 5.07 -35.98 -11.93
CA ALA A 111 5.91 -35.03 -11.19
C ALA A 111 5.21 -34.29 -10.04
N PHE A 112 3.92 -34.53 -9.81
CA PHE A 112 3.15 -33.85 -8.76
C PHE A 112 2.91 -34.80 -7.57
N ASP A 113 3.74 -34.67 -6.52
CA ASP A 113 3.48 -35.32 -5.23
C ASP A 113 2.35 -34.59 -4.48
N ILE A 114 1.12 -35.11 -4.60
CA ILE A 114 -0.08 -34.67 -3.86
C ILE A 114 0.17 -34.57 -2.33
N GLY A 115 1.15 -35.29 -1.79
CA GLY A 115 1.56 -35.22 -0.40
C GLY A 115 2.12 -33.85 0.03
N THR A 116 2.54 -32.99 -0.90
CA THR A 116 2.99 -31.61 -0.61
C THR A 116 1.86 -30.59 -0.48
N LEU A 117 0.64 -30.89 -0.97
CA LEU A 117 -0.50 -29.96 -0.92
C LEU A 117 -1.32 -30.05 0.37
N ARG A 118 -0.82 -30.76 1.40
CA ARG A 118 -1.54 -30.94 2.67
C ARG A 118 -1.32 -29.76 3.60
N ASN A 119 -2.42 -29.22 4.14
CA ASN A 119 -2.48 -28.03 4.98
C ASN A 119 -1.41 -28.03 6.10
N PRO A 120 -0.50 -27.03 6.17
CA PRO A 120 0.60 -27.00 7.13
C PRO A 120 0.15 -26.88 8.59
N GLU A 121 -1.08 -26.43 8.86
CA GLU A 121 -1.59 -26.30 10.24
C GLU A 121 -1.93 -27.64 10.93
N VAL A 122 -1.83 -28.77 10.22
CA VAL A 122 -2.00 -30.13 10.78
C VAL A 122 -0.66 -30.86 10.92
N ILE A 123 0.46 -30.18 10.62
CA ILE A 123 1.80 -30.77 10.75
C ILE A 123 2.22 -30.71 12.21
N ASP A 124 1.97 -31.83 12.90
CA ASP A 124 2.61 -32.16 14.17
C ASP A 124 4.12 -31.98 14.02
N THR A 125 4.72 -31.12 14.83
CA THR A 125 6.13 -30.69 14.78
C THR A 125 7.14 -31.85 14.92
N ASN A 126 6.65 -33.05 15.23
CA ASN A 126 7.44 -34.27 15.35
C ASN A 126 7.69 -35.01 14.01
N LYS A 127 7.24 -34.50 12.87
CA LYS A 127 7.43 -35.12 11.54
C LYS A 127 8.30 -34.31 10.59
N LEU A 128 9.37 -33.68 11.08
CA LEU A 128 10.34 -32.96 10.22
C LEU A 128 11.03 -33.89 9.20
N ARG A 129 11.04 -35.20 9.48
CA ARG A 129 11.61 -36.24 8.62
C ARG A 129 10.48 -36.98 7.93
N ARG A 130 10.41 -36.88 6.60
CA ARG A 130 9.46 -37.62 5.76
C ARG A 130 10.22 -38.74 5.07
N ASP A 131 9.98 -39.97 5.49
CA ASP A 131 10.56 -41.15 4.86
C ASP A 131 9.95 -41.34 3.47
N ILE A 132 10.81 -41.45 2.45
CA ILE A 132 10.44 -41.73 1.07
C ILE A 132 10.50 -43.25 0.91
N MET A 133 9.34 -43.89 0.74
CA MET A 133 9.34 -45.26 0.24
C MET A 133 9.72 -45.22 -1.26
N PRO A 134 10.58 -46.12 -1.75
CA PRO A 134 10.85 -46.28 -3.17
C PRO A 134 9.56 -46.72 -3.89
N GLU A 135 8.73 -45.76 -4.29
CA GLU A 135 7.44 -46.06 -4.88
C GLU A 135 7.65 -46.45 -6.36
N MET A 136 7.36 -47.73 -6.64
CA MET A 136 6.99 -48.28 -7.96
C MET A 136 8.06 -48.56 -9.04
N LEU A 137 9.37 -48.51 -8.76
CA LEU A 137 10.36 -48.95 -9.76
C LEU A 137 10.61 -50.47 -9.80
N PHE A 138 10.12 -51.22 -8.81
CA PHE A 138 10.30 -52.67 -8.78
C PHE A 138 8.98 -53.37 -9.14
N PRO A 139 8.92 -54.09 -10.26
CA PRO A 139 7.79 -54.97 -10.53
C PRO A 139 7.66 -55.90 -9.34
N PHE A 140 6.46 -56.00 -8.75
CA PHE A 140 6.11 -57.02 -7.77
C PHE A 140 6.68 -58.36 -8.26
N ARG A 141 7.79 -58.81 -7.63
CA ARG A 141 8.35 -60.13 -7.93
C ARG A 141 7.35 -61.13 -7.40
N ARG A 142 6.45 -61.59 -8.27
CA ARG A 142 5.59 -62.74 -7.97
C ARG A 142 6.53 -63.87 -7.59
N SER A 143 6.38 -64.38 -6.37
CA SER A 143 7.10 -65.56 -5.93
C SER A 143 6.92 -66.65 -6.98
N SER A 144 8.02 -67.16 -7.53
CA SER A 144 7.97 -68.27 -8.48
C SER A 144 7.18 -69.42 -7.84
N PRO A 145 6.24 -70.04 -8.55
CA PRO A 145 5.46 -71.15 -7.99
C PRO A 145 6.42 -72.26 -7.54
N ILE A 146 6.16 -72.79 -6.35
CA ILE A 146 6.92 -73.87 -5.71
C ILE A 146 7.07 -75.02 -6.71
N LYS A 147 8.30 -75.42 -7.02
CA LYS A 147 8.57 -76.68 -7.71
C LYS A 147 8.45 -77.80 -6.69
N ASP A 148 7.52 -78.72 -6.91
CA ASP A 148 7.09 -79.79 -5.99
C ASP A 148 8.15 -80.87 -5.62
N ASN A 149 9.47 -80.61 -5.72
CA ASN A 149 10.51 -81.61 -5.44
C ASN A 149 11.86 -81.05 -4.94
N THR A 150 11.90 -79.87 -4.31
CA THR A 150 13.13 -79.29 -3.75
C THR A 150 13.29 -79.58 -2.25
N ASP A 151 14.51 -79.88 -1.79
CA ASP A 151 14.85 -80.01 -0.38
C ASP A 151 14.43 -78.75 0.39
N VAL A 152 13.73 -78.92 1.52
CA VAL A 152 13.19 -77.84 2.35
C VAL A 152 14.30 -76.90 2.79
N ARG A 153 15.50 -77.43 3.04
CA ARG A 153 16.65 -76.62 3.44
C ARG A 153 17.06 -75.64 2.35
N ASP A 154 17.14 -76.09 1.11
CA ASP A 154 17.53 -75.25 -0.03
C ASP A 154 16.43 -74.25 -0.36
N PHE A 155 15.16 -74.63 -0.19
CA PHE A 155 14.03 -73.71 -0.30
C PHE A 155 14.11 -72.57 0.73
N ILE A 156 14.37 -72.89 2.01
CA ILE A 156 14.50 -71.89 3.07
C ILE A 156 15.69 -70.97 2.77
N ASN A 157 16.84 -71.52 2.40
CA ASN A 157 18.03 -70.73 2.08
C ASN A 157 17.80 -69.80 0.88
N GLY A 158 17.10 -70.27 -0.16
CA GLY A 158 16.73 -69.46 -1.32
C GLY A 158 15.80 -68.31 -0.95
N ARG A 159 14.76 -68.58 -0.16
CA ARG A 159 13.81 -67.54 0.31
C ARG A 159 14.45 -66.54 1.26
N LEU A 160 15.37 -67.01 2.12
CA LEU A 160 16.14 -66.15 3.02
C LEU A 160 17.01 -65.18 2.21
N GLN A 161 17.77 -65.69 1.23
CA GLN A 161 18.62 -64.85 0.38
C GLN A 161 17.81 -63.84 -0.44
N GLU A 162 16.64 -64.23 -0.95
CA GLU A 162 15.71 -63.32 -1.63
C GLU A 162 15.24 -62.18 -0.72
N ASN A 163 14.93 -62.49 0.55
CA ASN A 163 14.45 -61.50 1.51
C ASN A 163 15.57 -60.59 2.04
N ASP A 164 16.77 -61.13 2.26
CA ASP A 164 17.95 -60.36 2.69
C ASP A 164 18.40 -59.36 1.61
N SER A 165 18.03 -59.61 0.35
CA SER A 165 18.34 -58.75 -0.79
C SER A 165 17.19 -57.81 -1.18
N ASP A 166 16.16 -57.68 -0.34
CA ASP A 166 15.00 -56.83 -0.61
C ASP A 166 15.33 -55.34 -0.45
N PRO A 167 15.36 -54.54 -1.54
CA PRO A 167 15.65 -53.11 -1.48
C PRO A 167 14.49 -52.27 -0.92
N THR A 168 13.31 -52.88 -0.72
CA THR A 168 12.13 -52.20 -0.16
C THR A 168 12.06 -52.30 1.37
N ALA A 169 12.99 -53.03 1.98
CA ALA A 169 13.12 -53.12 3.43
C ALA A 169 13.67 -51.81 4.02
N PRO A 170 13.21 -51.38 5.22
CA PRO A 170 13.77 -50.22 5.93
C PRO A 170 15.26 -50.38 6.30
N PRO A 171 16.00 -49.27 6.55
CA PRO A 171 15.52 -47.89 6.69
C PRO A 171 15.33 -47.19 5.34
N TYR A 172 14.32 -46.33 5.27
CA TYR A 172 14.06 -45.50 4.10
C TYR A 172 14.87 -44.21 4.13
N ASP A 173 15.16 -43.69 2.93
CA ASP A 173 15.69 -42.34 2.77
C ASP A 173 14.66 -41.32 3.24
N SER A 174 15.10 -40.16 3.70
CA SER A 174 14.20 -39.12 4.18
C SER A 174 14.58 -37.75 3.67
N LEU A 175 13.58 -36.90 3.45
CA LEU A 175 13.80 -35.48 3.19
C LEU A 175 13.76 -34.67 4.47
N ALA A 176 14.71 -33.74 4.59
CA ALA A 176 14.68 -32.64 5.54
C ALA A 176 14.34 -31.36 4.77
N THR A 177 13.25 -30.70 5.15
CA THR A 177 12.85 -29.44 4.53
C THR A 177 13.45 -28.28 5.31
N TYR A 178 14.27 -27.47 4.65
CA TYR A 178 14.85 -26.25 5.23
C TYR A 178 14.10 -25.02 4.69
N ALA A 179 13.61 -24.18 5.59
CA ALA A 179 12.84 -22.97 5.25
C ALA A 179 13.25 -21.76 6.11
N TYR A 180 14.51 -21.71 6.55
CA TYR A 180 14.99 -20.60 7.37
C TYR A 180 15.42 -19.42 6.47
N GLU A 181 14.62 -18.35 6.45
CA GLU A 181 14.85 -17.15 5.62
C GLU A 181 15.77 -16.11 6.29
N GLY A 182 16.24 -16.38 7.51
CA GLY A 182 16.95 -15.38 8.31
C GLY A 182 16.00 -14.54 9.17
N ASN A 183 16.57 -13.59 9.90
CA ASN A 183 15.86 -12.82 10.91
C ASN A 183 15.65 -11.34 10.53
N GLY A 184 15.84 -11.00 9.25
CA GLY A 184 15.65 -9.63 8.73
C GLY A 184 16.58 -8.60 9.38
N SER A 185 17.85 -8.93 9.58
CA SER A 185 18.83 -7.99 10.16
C SER A 185 18.97 -6.74 9.30
N LEU A 186 18.95 -5.57 9.93
CA LEU A 186 19.24 -4.30 9.27
C LEU A 186 20.70 -4.31 8.80
N ALA A 187 20.94 -3.91 7.55
CA ALA A 187 22.30 -3.68 7.06
C ALA A 187 22.89 -2.49 7.84
N GLU A 188 23.91 -2.74 8.66
CA GLU A 188 24.40 -1.81 9.69
C GLU A 188 24.88 -0.49 9.11
N SER A 189 25.59 -0.49 7.98
CA SER A 189 25.96 0.71 7.22
C SER A 189 26.47 0.32 5.83
N LEU A 190 26.03 1.05 4.80
CA LEU A 190 26.57 0.96 3.44
C LEU A 190 27.48 2.16 3.19
N SER A 191 28.56 1.97 2.42
CA SER A 191 29.42 3.07 2.00
C SER A 191 28.63 4.08 1.15
N SER A 192 28.77 5.37 1.46
CA SER A 192 28.18 6.46 0.66
C SER A 192 28.87 6.57 -0.70
N LEU A 193 28.09 6.67 -1.77
CA LEU A 193 28.61 6.84 -3.14
C LEU A 193 29.28 8.22 -3.37
N GLU A 194 28.88 9.23 -2.59
CA GLU A 194 29.30 10.64 -2.73
C GLU A 194 30.79 10.87 -2.40
N SER A 195 31.45 9.98 -1.64
CA SER A 195 32.80 10.24 -1.14
C SER A 195 33.87 10.29 -2.24
N ALA A 196 33.57 9.79 -3.44
CA ALA A 196 34.48 9.86 -4.60
C ALA A 196 34.34 11.15 -5.42
N ALA A 197 33.29 11.96 -5.20
CA ALA A 197 33.00 13.14 -6.01
C ALA A 197 33.54 14.45 -5.40
N THR A 198 33.96 14.43 -4.13
CA THR A 198 34.39 15.64 -3.40
C THR A 198 35.90 15.84 -3.34
N GLU A 199 36.70 14.98 -3.97
CA GLU A 199 38.16 15.18 -4.15
C GLU A 199 38.49 15.85 -5.50
N GLY A 200 37.60 16.72 -5.98
CA GLY A 200 37.91 17.65 -7.07
C GLY A 200 38.36 18.97 -6.46
N ASP A 201 39.65 19.27 -6.56
CA ASP A 201 40.22 20.56 -6.17
C ASP A 201 39.41 21.72 -6.77
N GLN A 202 39.25 22.80 -6.00
CA GLN A 202 38.45 23.98 -6.31
C GLN A 202 39.09 24.85 -7.42
N GLU A 203 39.58 24.22 -8.50
CA GLU A 203 40.24 24.88 -9.62
C GLU A 203 39.17 25.39 -10.61
N PHE A 204 38.86 26.68 -10.55
CA PHE A 204 37.82 27.31 -11.39
C PHE A 204 38.38 28.01 -12.64
N GLU A 205 39.64 27.74 -13.02
CA GLU A 205 40.33 28.44 -14.13
C GLU A 205 39.60 28.29 -15.47
N TYR A 206 38.88 27.18 -15.68
CA TYR A 206 38.09 26.93 -16.88
C TYR A 206 36.94 27.94 -17.11
N LEU A 207 36.47 28.62 -16.06
CA LEU A 207 35.39 29.62 -16.16
C LEU A 207 35.79 30.83 -17.03
N SER A 208 37.08 31.15 -17.08
CA SER A 208 37.60 32.25 -17.92
C SER A 208 37.39 32.02 -19.42
N HIS A 209 37.27 30.75 -19.84
CA HIS A 209 37.16 30.34 -21.24
C HIS A 209 35.71 30.11 -21.70
N TRP A 210 34.72 30.15 -20.81
CA TRP A 210 33.30 29.88 -21.14
C TRP A 210 32.56 31.05 -21.80
N GLY A 211 33.24 32.19 -21.96
CA GLY A 211 32.72 33.34 -22.70
C GLY A 211 32.02 34.40 -21.83
N PRO A 212 31.44 35.44 -22.47
CA PRO A 212 31.10 36.69 -21.78
C PRO A 212 29.99 36.56 -20.73
N GLN A 213 29.13 35.54 -20.83
CA GLN A 213 28.07 35.28 -19.86
C GLN A 213 28.61 34.78 -18.51
N PHE A 214 29.77 34.11 -18.51
CA PHE A 214 30.41 33.53 -17.33
C PHE A 214 31.50 34.42 -16.73
N LYS A 215 31.79 35.58 -17.36
CA LYS A 215 32.83 36.51 -16.92
C LYS A 215 32.69 36.90 -15.45
N LYS A 216 31.46 37.20 -14.99
CA LYS A 216 31.21 37.57 -13.60
C LYS A 216 31.53 36.44 -12.61
N LEU A 217 31.34 35.18 -13.01
CA LEU A 217 31.71 34.02 -12.18
C LEU A 217 33.22 33.81 -12.20
N ALA A 218 33.87 33.95 -13.36
CA ALA A 218 35.32 33.90 -13.47
C ALA A 218 35.99 34.97 -12.58
N ASP A 219 35.51 36.21 -12.62
CA ASP A 219 36.03 37.31 -11.77
C ASP A 219 35.89 36.97 -10.27
N MET A 220 34.77 36.38 -9.84
CA MET A 220 34.54 36.05 -8.42
C MET A 220 35.40 34.88 -7.91
N TYR A 221 35.66 33.86 -8.72
CA TYR A 221 36.31 32.62 -8.29
C TYR A 221 37.80 32.52 -8.66
N ILE A 222 38.28 33.30 -9.65
CA ILE A 222 39.70 33.30 -10.08
C ILE A 222 40.49 34.45 -9.44
N GLU A 223 39.88 35.62 -9.18
CA GLU A 223 40.61 36.76 -8.57
C GLU A 223 40.89 36.60 -7.06
N GLN A 224 40.26 35.63 -6.38
CA GLN A 224 40.46 35.41 -4.94
C GLN A 224 41.76 34.66 -4.58
N GLU A 225 42.43 34.03 -5.55
CA GLU A 225 43.67 33.27 -5.27
C GLU A 225 44.97 34.09 -5.36
N SER A 226 44.90 35.36 -5.79
CA SER A 226 46.08 36.22 -5.96
C SER A 226 46.32 37.19 -4.79
N GLN A 227 46.21 36.74 -3.54
CA GLN A 227 46.66 37.52 -2.38
C GLN A 227 47.26 36.68 -1.25
#